data_AF-A0A953JRR0-F1
#
_entry.id   AF-A0A953JRR0-F1
#
_cell.length_a   1.000
_cell.length_b   1.000
_cell.length_c   1.000
_cell.angle_alpha   90.00
_cell.angle_beta   90.00
_cell.angle_gamma   90.00
#
_symmetry.space_group_name_H-M   'P 1'
#
loop_
_entity.id
_entity.type
_entity.pdbx_description
1 polymer ?
#
loop_
_entity_poly.entity_id
_entity_poly.type
_entity_poly.pdbx_seq_one_letter_code
_entity_poly.pdbx_strand_id
1 'polypeptide(L)'
;MTAPHAVRDSGLDSVIGMYPVVHRLRTTVVAPWTIFGLGDTASRPPRRVLLYGIDGCGAHFIAGRLAAELSEAASIDAVVVDDTDTIAQRNPAELLTILTAPAIDEVVLVAVSHAPWDLPPEAFSDGGFERFVFVPPPDWDARRFRIWETAWGRELSTAELDHVVVATEGWAGCDIARLGERFNSAVDIGELVSAAREGAPESAAWLDRARTMVSEFGDRGRLDDLVGYLQRYRLL
;
A
#
# COMPACT_ATOMS: atom_id res chain seq x y z
N MET A 1 8.37 38.84 7.70
CA MET A 1 7.34 37.79 7.76
C MET A 1 7.75 36.70 6.80
N THR A 2 8.49 35.72 7.30
CA THR A 2 8.90 34.52 6.59
C THR A 2 7.66 33.67 6.30
N ALA A 3 7.54 33.17 5.07
CA ALA A 3 6.48 32.25 4.69
C ALA A 3 6.43 31.06 5.67
N PRO A 4 5.23 30.54 6.01
CA PRO A 4 5.11 29.35 6.82
C PRO A 4 5.83 28.20 6.11
N HIS A 5 6.56 27.39 6.88
CA HIS A 5 7.29 26.22 6.43
C HIS A 5 6.60 25.52 5.26
N ALA A 6 7.30 25.40 4.13
CA ALA A 6 6.91 24.49 3.07
C ALA A 6 6.63 23.13 3.72
N VAL A 7 5.37 22.70 3.65
CA VAL A 7 5.00 21.30 3.87
C VAL A 7 5.95 20.50 2.97
N ARG A 8 6.67 19.55 3.54
CA ARG A 8 7.62 18.74 2.77
C ARG A 8 6.81 17.90 1.80
N ASP A 9 6.72 18.33 0.55
CA ASP A 9 6.11 17.57 -0.56
C ASP A 9 7.04 16.41 -1.02
N SER A 10 7.78 15.78 -0.11
CA SER A 10 8.75 14.72 -0.39
C SER A 10 8.60 13.53 0.56
N GLY A 11 9.14 12.38 0.16
CA GLY A 11 9.02 11.15 0.95
C GLY A 11 7.57 10.74 1.21
N LEU A 12 7.32 10.13 2.38
CA LEU A 12 5.98 9.68 2.79
C LEU A 12 5.07 10.84 3.22
N ASP A 13 5.58 12.07 3.40
CA ASP A 13 4.73 13.23 3.73
C ASP A 13 3.82 13.62 2.55
N SER A 14 4.16 13.21 1.33
CA SER A 14 3.30 13.41 0.16
C SER A 14 2.18 12.37 0.02
N VAL A 15 2.08 11.39 0.95
CA VAL A 15 0.98 10.42 0.96
C VAL A 15 -0.22 11.05 1.66
N ILE A 16 -1.29 11.30 0.92
CA ILE A 16 -2.54 11.83 1.45
C ILE A 16 -3.32 10.71 2.12
N GLY A 17 -3.74 10.91 3.38
CA GLY A 17 -4.33 9.87 4.20
C GLY A 17 -3.34 8.75 4.48
N MET A 18 -3.83 7.53 4.67
CA MET A 18 -3.04 6.32 4.89
C MET A 18 -2.06 6.41 6.06
N TYR A 19 -2.33 7.31 7.02
CA TYR A 19 -1.43 7.65 8.11
C TYR A 19 -0.96 6.44 8.94
N PRO A 20 -1.80 5.42 9.22
CA PRO A 20 -1.33 4.22 9.91
C PRO A 20 -0.22 3.48 9.15
N VAL A 21 -0.31 3.38 7.82
CA VAL A 21 0.70 2.74 6.97
C VAL A 21 1.98 3.58 6.93
N VAL A 22 1.84 4.90 6.73
CA VAL A 22 2.97 5.83 6.74
C VAL A 22 3.72 5.73 8.07
N HIS A 23 3.00 5.72 9.18
CA HIS A 23 3.60 5.55 10.50
C HIS A 23 4.29 4.19 10.67
N ARG A 24 3.67 3.10 10.21
CA ARG A 24 4.28 1.75 10.23
C ARG A 24 5.60 1.74 9.45
N LEU A 25 5.62 2.32 8.25
CA LEU A 25 6.83 2.38 7.43
C LEU A 25 7.95 3.19 8.08
N ARG A 26 7.62 4.36 8.61
CA ARG A 26 8.59 5.21 9.32
C ARG A 26 9.21 4.49 10.51
N THR A 27 8.39 3.83 11.31
CA THR A 27 8.84 3.18 12.55
C THR A 27 9.55 1.85 12.32
N THR A 28 9.18 1.10 11.28
CA THR A 28 9.68 -0.27 11.07
C THR A 28 10.71 -0.41 9.96
N VAL A 29 10.84 0.61 9.09
CA VAL A 29 11.78 0.61 7.95
C VAL A 29 12.73 1.80 8.03
N VAL A 30 12.22 3.04 7.99
CA VAL A 30 13.07 4.25 7.91
C VAL A 30 13.87 4.46 9.19
N ALA A 31 13.22 4.48 10.36
CA ALA A 31 13.87 4.74 11.64
C ALA A 31 14.99 3.74 11.96
N PRO A 32 14.84 2.41 11.76
CA PRO A 32 15.96 1.48 11.90
C PRO A 32 17.18 1.84 11.04
N TRP A 33 16.99 2.30 9.81
CA TRP A 33 18.10 2.73 8.95
C TRP A 33 18.73 4.02 9.44
N THR A 34 17.94 5.01 9.82
CA THR A 34 18.44 6.27 10.41
C THR A 34 19.26 6.00 11.67
N ILE A 35 18.76 5.14 12.57
CA ILE A 35 19.44 4.75 13.82
C ILE A 35 20.73 3.99 13.52
N PHE A 36 20.70 3.06 12.57
CA PHE A 36 21.88 2.31 12.14
C PHE A 36 22.97 3.22 11.57
N GLY A 37 22.60 4.21 10.75
CA GLY A 37 23.52 5.22 10.21
C GLY A 37 24.16 6.11 11.29
N LEU A 38 23.53 6.25 12.47
CA LEU A 38 24.09 6.95 13.63
C LEU A 38 25.07 6.08 14.44
N GLY A 39 25.33 4.84 14.03
CA GLY A 39 26.27 3.93 14.67
C GLY A 39 25.65 2.99 15.72
N ASP A 40 24.34 3.02 15.92
CA ASP A 40 23.65 2.04 16.76
C ASP A 40 23.41 0.74 15.97
N THR A 41 24.19 -0.28 16.31
CA THR A 41 24.16 -1.59 15.67
C THR A 41 23.24 -2.60 16.37
N ALA A 42 22.53 -2.19 17.44
CA ALA A 42 21.67 -3.09 18.22
C ALA A 42 20.45 -3.56 17.42
N SER A 43 19.96 -2.74 16.49
CA SER A 43 18.86 -3.07 15.60
C SER A 43 19.35 -3.20 14.15
N ARG A 44 19.30 -4.41 13.59
CA ARG A 44 19.58 -4.61 12.17
C ARG A 44 18.41 -4.04 11.34
N PRO A 45 18.64 -3.05 10.48
CA PRO A 45 17.57 -2.48 9.67
C PRO A 45 17.10 -3.47 8.60
N PRO A 46 15.82 -3.42 8.21
CA PRO A 46 15.29 -4.32 7.22
C PRO A 46 15.75 -3.93 5.81
N ARG A 47 16.21 -4.92 5.05
CA ARG A 47 16.73 -4.76 3.70
C ARG A 47 15.75 -5.18 2.61
N ARG A 48 14.73 -5.97 2.97
CA ARG A 48 13.74 -6.52 2.04
C ARG A 48 12.35 -6.28 2.60
N VAL A 49 11.65 -5.32 2.01
CA VAL A 49 10.32 -4.89 2.44
C VAL A 49 9.31 -5.29 1.38
N LEU A 50 8.23 -5.96 1.78
CA LEU A 50 7.08 -6.23 0.95
C LEU A 50 5.92 -5.33 1.39
N LEU A 51 5.52 -4.43 0.50
CA LEU A 51 4.23 -3.75 0.57
C LEU A 51 3.21 -4.62 -0.14
N TYR A 52 2.09 -4.90 0.51
CA TYR A 52 1.04 -5.71 -0.11
C TYR A 52 -0.35 -5.19 0.20
N GLY A 53 -1.27 -5.36 -0.74
CA GLY A 53 -2.63 -4.89 -0.60
C GLY A 53 -3.39 -4.99 -1.91
N ILE A 54 -4.66 -4.61 -1.88
CA ILE A 54 -5.54 -4.66 -3.05
C ILE A 54 -4.94 -3.81 -4.19
N ASP A 55 -5.15 -4.22 -5.43
CA ASP A 55 -4.77 -3.36 -6.55
C ASP A 55 -5.42 -1.96 -6.44
N GLY A 56 -4.66 -0.93 -6.78
CA GLY A 56 -5.12 0.46 -6.66
C GLY A 56 -5.26 1.00 -5.23
N CYS A 57 -4.81 0.30 -4.18
CA CYS A 57 -4.78 0.84 -2.81
C CYS A 57 -3.65 1.88 -2.56
N GLY A 58 -2.78 2.09 -3.56
CA GLY A 58 -1.65 3.03 -3.46
C GLY A 58 -0.32 2.40 -3.04
N ALA A 59 -0.22 1.06 -2.94
CA ALA A 59 1.01 0.38 -2.56
C ALA A 59 2.23 0.75 -3.43
N HIS A 60 2.06 0.80 -4.76
CA HIS A 60 3.11 1.25 -5.69
C HIS A 60 3.55 2.70 -5.41
N PHE A 61 2.59 3.61 -5.26
CA PHE A 61 2.89 5.02 -4.97
C PHE A 61 3.65 5.15 -3.63
N ILE A 62 3.14 4.49 -2.58
CA ILE A 62 3.75 4.48 -1.25
C ILE A 62 5.17 3.87 -1.29
N ALA A 63 5.40 2.82 -2.09
CA ALA A 63 6.73 2.23 -2.27
C ALA A 63 7.74 3.24 -2.84
N GLY A 64 7.35 4.00 -3.87
CA GLY A 64 8.17 5.06 -4.44
C GLY A 64 8.43 6.20 -3.45
N ARG A 65 7.44 6.55 -2.61
CA ARG A 65 7.58 7.56 -1.56
C ARG A 65 8.48 7.10 -0.41
N LEU A 66 8.40 5.82 -0.05
CA LEU A 66 9.31 5.19 0.92
C LEU A 66 10.75 5.21 0.42
N ALA A 67 10.97 4.87 -0.86
CA ALA A 67 12.29 4.91 -1.49
C ALA A 67 12.90 6.32 -1.43
N ALA A 68 12.11 7.34 -1.75
CA ALA A 68 12.54 8.74 -1.62
C ALA A 68 12.88 9.12 -0.17
N GLU A 69 12.05 8.71 0.81
CA GLU A 69 12.30 9.01 2.22
C GLU A 69 13.55 8.29 2.75
N LEU A 70 13.84 7.05 2.33
CA LEU A 70 15.06 6.32 2.69
C LEU A 70 16.32 7.04 2.18
N SER A 71 16.28 7.52 0.94
CA SER A 71 17.38 8.28 0.35
C SER A 71 17.60 9.62 1.10
N GLU A 72 16.52 10.35 1.38
CA GLU A 72 16.59 11.66 2.05
C GLU A 72 16.96 11.56 3.54
N ALA A 73 16.39 10.63 4.27
CA ALA A 73 16.49 10.58 5.74
C ALA A 73 17.61 9.68 6.27
N ALA A 74 18.07 8.71 5.46
CA ALA A 74 19.07 7.75 5.90
C ALA A 74 20.24 7.57 4.90
N SER A 75 20.23 8.29 3.76
CA SER A 75 21.22 8.12 2.69
C SER A 75 21.31 6.66 2.20
N ILE A 76 20.15 6.00 2.13
CA ILE A 76 19.99 4.61 1.70
C ILE A 76 19.34 4.57 0.33
N ASP A 77 19.97 3.86 -0.60
CA ASP A 77 19.38 3.61 -1.91
C ASP A 77 18.27 2.57 -1.81
N ALA A 78 17.21 2.74 -2.61
CA ALA A 78 16.09 1.82 -2.62
C ALA A 78 15.72 1.38 -4.03
N VAL A 79 15.57 0.08 -4.23
CA VAL A 79 15.12 -0.53 -5.47
C VAL A 79 13.65 -0.92 -5.30
N VAL A 80 12.77 -0.30 -6.07
CA VAL A 80 11.34 -0.63 -6.07
C VAL A 80 11.06 -1.68 -7.14
N VAL A 81 10.40 -2.77 -6.75
CA VAL A 81 9.95 -3.85 -7.64
C VAL A 81 8.42 -3.90 -7.58
N ASP A 82 7.77 -3.40 -8.63
CA ASP A 82 6.32 -3.27 -8.72
C ASP A 82 5.64 -4.49 -9.38
N ASP A 83 6.39 -5.29 -10.11
CA ASP A 83 5.93 -6.47 -10.85
C ASP A 83 6.20 -7.79 -10.10
N THR A 84 6.30 -7.75 -8.77
CA THR A 84 6.65 -8.92 -7.93
C THR A 84 5.77 -10.14 -8.21
N ASP A 85 4.47 -9.93 -8.37
CA ASP A 85 3.52 -11.01 -8.67
C ASP A 85 3.79 -11.62 -10.06
N THR A 86 4.15 -10.79 -11.04
CA THR A 86 4.45 -11.24 -12.40
C THR A 86 5.77 -12.01 -12.43
N ILE A 87 6.80 -11.55 -11.72
CA ILE A 87 8.07 -12.27 -11.57
C ILE A 87 7.81 -13.63 -10.91
N ALA A 88 7.05 -13.67 -9.82
CA ALA A 88 6.72 -14.90 -9.10
C ALA A 88 5.97 -15.91 -10.00
N GLN A 89 4.98 -15.44 -10.76
CA GLN A 89 4.19 -16.28 -11.67
C GLN A 89 5.01 -16.80 -12.86
N ARG A 90 5.88 -15.95 -13.44
CA ARG A 90 6.70 -16.33 -14.60
C ARG A 90 7.81 -17.30 -14.20
N ASN A 91 8.52 -17.01 -13.11
CA ASN A 91 9.63 -17.80 -12.64
C ASN A 91 9.87 -17.59 -11.12
N PRO A 92 9.32 -18.45 -10.25
CA PRO A 92 9.47 -18.28 -8.80
C PRO A 92 10.94 -18.35 -8.35
N ALA A 93 11.79 -19.10 -9.05
CA ALA A 93 13.22 -19.15 -8.74
C ALA A 93 13.95 -17.82 -9.01
N GLU A 94 13.45 -17.01 -9.95
CA GLU A 94 13.98 -15.67 -10.22
C GLU A 94 13.71 -14.73 -9.05
N LEU A 95 12.48 -14.71 -8.53
CA LEU A 95 12.14 -13.94 -7.33
C LEU A 95 13.01 -14.36 -6.14
N LEU A 96 13.17 -15.67 -5.91
CA LEU A 96 14.01 -16.15 -4.82
C LEU A 96 15.49 -15.79 -5.01
N THR A 97 15.99 -15.75 -6.24
CA THR A 97 17.35 -15.29 -6.53
C THR A 97 17.52 -13.82 -6.14
N ILE A 98 16.53 -12.97 -6.47
CA ILE A 98 16.53 -11.55 -6.06
C ILE A 98 16.51 -11.43 -4.54
N LEU A 99 15.64 -12.18 -3.85
CA LEU A 99 15.50 -12.11 -2.41
C LEU A 99 16.75 -12.64 -1.69
N THR A 100 17.37 -13.71 -2.19
CA THR A 100 18.51 -14.36 -1.54
C THR A 100 19.87 -13.83 -1.98
N ALA A 101 19.90 -12.86 -2.90
CA ALA A 101 21.12 -12.20 -3.31
C ALA A 101 21.86 -11.64 -2.09
N PRO A 102 23.21 -11.67 -2.08
CA PRO A 102 24.00 -11.07 -1.02
C PRO A 102 23.57 -9.61 -0.80
N ALA A 103 23.30 -9.27 0.45
CA ALA A 103 22.93 -7.91 0.81
C ALA A 103 24.03 -6.93 0.37
N ILE A 104 23.63 -5.91 -0.39
CA ILE A 104 24.48 -4.76 -0.67
C ILE A 104 24.31 -3.79 0.50
N ASP A 105 25.42 -3.25 1.00
CA ASP A 105 25.37 -2.23 2.03
C ASP A 105 24.63 -1.00 1.51
N GLU A 106 23.82 -0.39 2.37
CA GLU A 106 23.07 0.83 2.07
C GLU A 106 22.03 0.70 0.93
N VAL A 107 21.58 -0.52 0.60
CA VAL A 107 20.49 -0.76 -0.35
C VAL A 107 19.31 -1.49 0.29
N VAL A 108 18.08 -1.03 -0.02
CA VAL A 108 16.81 -1.66 0.38
C VAL A 108 16.01 -2.08 -0.85
N LEU A 109 15.57 -3.33 -0.88
CA LEU A 109 14.56 -3.81 -1.81
C LEU A 109 13.17 -3.50 -1.26
N VAL A 110 12.34 -2.82 -2.05
CA VAL A 110 10.94 -2.53 -1.76
C VAL A 110 10.07 -3.18 -2.84
N ALA A 111 9.47 -4.32 -2.51
CA ALA A 111 8.58 -5.04 -3.41
C ALA A 111 7.12 -4.66 -3.18
N VAL A 112 6.30 -4.73 -4.22
CA VAL A 112 4.84 -4.56 -4.16
C VAL A 112 4.15 -5.82 -4.67
N SER A 113 3.15 -6.30 -3.93
CA SER A 113 2.33 -7.47 -4.31
C SER A 113 0.85 -7.25 -4.05
N HIS A 114 0.02 -7.65 -5.00
CA HIS A 114 -1.44 -7.67 -4.90
C HIS A 114 -1.99 -9.05 -4.58
N ALA A 115 -1.16 -10.09 -4.60
CA ALA A 115 -1.54 -11.43 -4.23
C ALA A 115 -0.41 -12.10 -3.43
N PRO A 116 -0.12 -11.62 -2.21
CA PRO A 116 1.05 -12.08 -1.46
C PRO A 116 1.04 -13.59 -1.22
N TRP A 117 -0.14 -14.19 -1.05
CA TRP A 117 -0.32 -15.63 -0.89
C TRP A 117 0.03 -16.47 -2.12
N ASP A 118 0.17 -15.87 -3.31
CA ASP A 118 0.62 -16.54 -4.54
C ASP A 118 2.16 -16.48 -4.68
N LEU A 119 2.87 -15.79 -3.76
CA LEU A 119 4.32 -15.79 -3.72
C LEU A 119 4.87 -17.12 -3.17
N PRO A 120 6.10 -17.53 -3.56
CA PRO A 120 6.73 -18.74 -3.03
C PRO A 120 6.82 -18.73 -1.50
N PRO A 121 6.57 -19.86 -0.80
CA PRO A 121 6.65 -19.93 0.66
C PRO A 121 7.99 -19.46 1.25
N GLU A 122 9.08 -19.60 0.50
CA GLU A 122 10.42 -19.17 0.87
C GLU A 122 10.52 -17.63 0.96
N ALA A 123 9.67 -16.88 0.23
CA ALA A 123 9.57 -15.42 0.38
C ALA A 123 9.09 -15.01 1.78
N PHE A 124 8.38 -15.90 2.48
CA PHE A 124 7.90 -15.74 3.86
C PHE A 124 8.81 -16.40 4.90
N SER A 125 9.96 -16.94 4.49
CA SER A 125 10.88 -17.63 5.39
C SER A 125 12.09 -16.74 5.71
N ASP A 126 12.99 -17.23 6.56
CA ASP A 126 14.26 -16.57 6.81
C ASP A 126 15.09 -16.53 5.52
N GLY A 127 15.56 -15.34 5.16
CA GLY A 127 16.20 -15.11 3.85
C GLY A 127 15.26 -14.61 2.76
N GLY A 128 13.94 -14.61 2.98
CA GLY A 128 12.95 -13.94 2.13
C GLY A 128 12.79 -12.45 2.48
N PHE A 129 11.56 -11.94 2.43
CA PHE A 129 11.27 -10.59 2.91
C PHE A 129 11.45 -10.50 4.44
N GLU A 130 11.90 -9.35 4.92
CA GLU A 130 12.18 -9.08 6.34
C GLU A 130 11.08 -8.22 6.98
N ARG A 131 10.38 -7.42 6.18
CA ARG A 131 9.22 -6.64 6.60
C ARG A 131 8.07 -6.82 5.63
N PHE A 132 6.89 -6.96 6.20
CA PHE A 132 5.62 -7.07 5.49
C PHE A 132 4.74 -5.95 6.01
N VAL A 133 4.25 -5.12 5.10
CA VAL A 133 3.43 -3.96 5.43
C VAL A 133 2.18 -4.02 4.59
N PHE A 134 1.04 -4.20 5.27
CA PHE A 134 -0.25 -4.20 4.61
C PHE A 134 -0.65 -2.77 4.27
N VAL A 135 -1.03 -2.55 3.02
CA VAL A 135 -1.65 -1.33 2.54
C VAL A 135 -3.16 -1.59 2.45
N PRO A 136 -3.98 -1.07 3.39
CA PRO A 136 -5.42 -1.29 3.40
C PRO A 136 -6.10 -0.57 2.24
N PRO A 137 -7.41 -0.84 2.00
CA PRO A 137 -8.23 0.08 1.24
C PRO A 137 -8.01 1.53 1.70
N PRO A 138 -8.00 2.51 0.78
CA PRO A 138 -7.77 3.91 1.11
C PRO A 138 -8.73 4.39 2.21
N ASP A 139 -8.23 5.22 3.13
CA ASP A 139 -9.10 5.87 4.12
C ASP A 139 -9.93 7.00 3.48
N TRP A 140 -10.68 7.73 4.30
CA TRP A 140 -11.54 8.82 3.82
C TRP A 140 -10.77 9.85 2.99
N ASP A 141 -9.66 10.37 3.52
CA ASP A 141 -8.89 11.43 2.88
C ASP A 141 -8.24 10.92 1.58
N ALA A 142 -7.66 9.72 1.61
CA ALA A 142 -7.07 9.08 0.45
C ALA A 142 -8.11 8.80 -0.65
N ARG A 143 -9.29 8.25 -0.31
CA ARG A 143 -10.39 8.01 -1.27
C ARG A 143 -10.88 9.30 -1.87
N ARG A 144 -11.10 10.31 -1.04
CA ARG A 144 -11.60 11.63 -1.47
C ARG A 144 -10.66 12.25 -2.49
N PHE A 145 -9.35 12.23 -2.21
CA PHE A 145 -8.35 12.70 -3.16
C PHE A 145 -8.35 11.85 -4.44
N ARG A 146 -8.35 10.52 -4.32
CA ARG A 146 -8.36 9.61 -5.47
C ARG A 146 -9.56 9.82 -6.40
N ILE A 147 -10.75 10.00 -5.84
CA ILE A 147 -11.97 10.31 -6.61
C ILE A 147 -11.80 11.68 -7.28
N TRP A 148 -11.39 12.70 -6.54
CA TRP A 148 -11.17 14.06 -7.08
C TRP A 148 -10.13 14.10 -8.22
N GLU A 149 -9.16 13.19 -8.26
CA GLU A 149 -8.21 13.12 -9.36
C GLU A 149 -8.80 12.61 -10.68
N THR A 150 -9.93 11.89 -10.63
CA THR A 150 -10.60 11.36 -11.83
C THR A 150 -11.30 12.47 -12.61
N ALA A 151 -11.53 12.24 -13.92
CA ALA A 151 -12.20 13.23 -14.76
C ALA A 151 -13.61 13.57 -14.25
N TRP A 152 -14.41 12.55 -13.91
CA TRP A 152 -15.76 12.73 -13.37
C TRP A 152 -15.77 13.32 -11.95
N GLY A 153 -14.79 12.95 -11.12
CA GLY A 153 -14.70 13.46 -9.75
C GLY A 153 -14.39 14.96 -9.67
N ARG A 154 -13.67 15.51 -10.67
CA ARG A 154 -13.41 16.96 -10.78
C ARG A 154 -14.64 17.80 -11.10
N GLU A 155 -15.67 17.18 -11.68
CA GLU A 155 -16.92 17.85 -12.01
C GLU A 155 -17.86 17.96 -10.79
N LEU A 156 -17.57 17.21 -9.71
CA LEU A 156 -18.40 17.18 -8.52
C LEU A 156 -18.15 18.41 -7.64
N SER A 157 -19.23 18.95 -7.06
CA SER A 157 -19.11 19.87 -5.93
C SER A 157 -18.51 19.15 -4.72
N THR A 158 -18.03 19.93 -3.73
CA THR A 158 -17.47 19.39 -2.48
C THR A 158 -18.45 18.46 -1.75
N ALA A 159 -19.74 18.83 -1.68
CA ALA A 159 -20.76 18.03 -1.01
C ALA A 159 -21.08 16.74 -1.77
N GLU A 160 -21.11 16.80 -3.10
CA GLU A 160 -21.33 15.63 -3.95
C GLU A 160 -20.15 14.65 -3.84
N LEU A 161 -18.92 15.15 -3.89
CA LEU A 161 -17.72 14.36 -3.68
C LEU A 161 -17.79 13.63 -2.33
N ASP A 162 -18.15 14.32 -1.25
CA ASP A 162 -18.28 13.69 0.07
C ASP A 162 -19.36 12.59 0.08
N HIS A 163 -20.49 12.76 -0.62
CA HIS A 163 -21.49 11.70 -0.76
C HIS A 163 -20.94 10.45 -1.46
N VAL A 164 -20.12 10.64 -2.50
CA VAL A 164 -19.48 9.51 -3.20
C VAL A 164 -18.47 8.81 -2.30
N VAL A 165 -17.67 9.56 -1.53
CA VAL A 165 -16.68 8.96 -0.61
C VAL A 165 -17.37 8.13 0.47
N VAL A 166 -18.52 8.56 0.99
CA VAL A 166 -19.35 7.73 1.90
C VAL A 166 -19.83 6.47 1.19
N ALA A 167 -20.35 6.60 -0.02
CA ALA A 167 -20.92 5.48 -0.77
C ALA A 167 -19.88 4.43 -1.20
N THR A 168 -18.59 4.78 -1.18
CA THR A 168 -17.46 3.95 -1.62
C THR A 168 -16.56 3.53 -0.45
N GLU A 169 -17.10 3.47 0.77
CA GLU A 169 -16.35 2.94 1.92
C GLU A 169 -15.82 1.52 1.64
N GLY A 170 -14.53 1.29 1.91
CA GLY A 170 -13.85 0.03 1.67
C GLY A 170 -13.41 -0.21 0.22
N TRP A 171 -13.70 0.70 -0.71
CA TRP A 171 -13.28 0.61 -2.11
C TRP A 171 -11.82 1.03 -2.27
N ALA A 172 -11.13 0.40 -3.25
CA ALA A 172 -9.78 0.76 -3.69
C ALA A 172 -9.81 1.55 -5.01
N GLY A 173 -8.64 2.00 -5.45
CA GLY A 173 -8.50 2.79 -6.67
C GLY A 173 -8.96 2.09 -7.95
N CYS A 174 -8.88 0.75 -8.00
CA CYS A 174 -9.40 -0.04 -9.12
C CYS A 174 -10.94 0.05 -9.20
N ASP A 175 -11.62 -0.05 -8.06
CA ASP A 175 -13.08 0.06 -7.96
C ASP A 175 -13.57 1.46 -8.37
N ILE A 176 -12.85 2.49 -7.91
CA ILE A 176 -13.13 3.89 -8.27
C ILE A 176 -12.95 4.12 -9.78
N ALA A 177 -11.89 3.56 -10.37
CA ALA A 177 -11.65 3.65 -11.82
C ALA A 177 -12.79 2.97 -12.60
N ARG A 178 -13.18 1.76 -12.19
CA ARG A 178 -14.27 0.99 -12.79
C ARG A 178 -15.62 1.68 -12.67
N LEU A 179 -15.87 2.38 -11.57
CA LEU A 179 -17.05 3.23 -11.43
C LEU A 179 -17.06 4.32 -12.50
N GLY A 180 -15.91 4.98 -12.72
CA GLY A 180 -15.75 6.02 -13.72
C GLY A 180 -16.02 5.56 -15.15
N GLU A 181 -15.72 4.30 -15.49
CA GLU A 181 -16.03 3.73 -16.81
C GLU A 181 -17.54 3.76 -17.13
N ARG A 182 -18.39 3.71 -16.11
CA ARG A 182 -19.86 3.79 -16.26
C ARG A 182 -20.36 5.22 -16.45
N PHE A 183 -19.61 6.21 -15.98
CA PHE A 183 -20.04 7.61 -15.90
C PHE A 183 -19.04 8.50 -16.63
N ASN A 184 -19.10 8.49 -17.97
CA ASN A 184 -18.14 9.16 -18.84
C ASN A 184 -18.45 10.66 -19.09
N SER A 185 -19.64 11.16 -18.70
CA SER A 185 -20.02 12.59 -18.74
C SER A 185 -21.39 12.85 -18.09
N ALA A 186 -21.62 14.08 -17.57
CA ALA A 186 -22.85 14.55 -16.92
C ALA A 186 -23.39 13.57 -15.87
N VAL A 187 -22.66 13.47 -14.76
CA VAL A 187 -22.95 12.54 -13.68
C VAL A 187 -24.23 12.93 -12.94
N ASP A 188 -25.28 12.12 -13.06
CA ASP A 188 -26.31 12.11 -12.03
C ASP A 188 -25.72 11.48 -10.77
N ILE A 189 -25.56 12.30 -9.72
CA ILE A 189 -24.97 11.86 -8.46
C ILE A 189 -25.79 10.76 -7.78
N GLY A 190 -27.11 10.78 -7.95
CA GLY A 190 -27.99 9.73 -7.45
C GLY A 190 -27.68 8.37 -8.09
N GLU A 191 -27.53 8.34 -9.42
CA GLU A 191 -27.15 7.13 -10.15
C GLU A 191 -25.75 6.64 -9.76
N LEU A 192 -24.77 7.56 -9.63
CA LEU A 192 -23.42 7.20 -9.24
C LEU A 192 -23.39 6.60 -7.83
N VAL A 193 -24.08 7.23 -6.87
CA VAL A 193 -24.17 6.72 -5.49
C VAL A 193 -24.92 5.38 -5.43
N SER A 194 -25.98 5.18 -6.24
CA SER A 194 -26.67 3.89 -6.32
C SER A 194 -25.74 2.82 -6.88
N ALA A 195 -25.03 3.11 -7.96
CA ALA A 195 -24.09 2.19 -8.58
C ALA A 195 -22.93 1.81 -7.63
N ALA A 196 -22.45 2.76 -6.81
CA ALA A 196 -21.47 2.48 -5.76
C ALA A 196 -22.02 1.57 -4.66
N ARG A 197 -23.27 1.77 -4.24
CA ARG A 197 -23.90 0.94 -3.19
C ARG A 197 -24.25 -0.47 -3.65
N GLU A 198 -24.64 -0.63 -4.91
CA GLU A 198 -25.03 -1.90 -5.51
C GLU A 198 -23.84 -2.67 -6.10
N GLY A 199 -22.70 -2.00 -6.27
CA GLY A 199 -21.49 -2.59 -6.82
C GLY A 199 -20.91 -3.68 -5.92
N ALA A 200 -20.30 -4.70 -6.55
CA ALA A 200 -19.44 -5.66 -5.88
C ALA A 200 -17.98 -5.25 -6.14
N PRO A 201 -17.33 -4.52 -5.21
CA PRO A 201 -15.97 -4.06 -5.42
C PRO A 201 -14.99 -5.23 -5.38
N GLU A 202 -13.97 -5.16 -6.21
CA GLU A 202 -12.84 -6.10 -6.23
C GLU A 202 -12.09 -6.09 -4.90
N SER A 203 -12.10 -4.95 -4.19
CA SER A 203 -11.61 -4.84 -2.81
C SER A 203 -12.29 -5.81 -1.85
N ALA A 204 -13.61 -6.01 -1.97
CA ALA A 204 -14.32 -6.94 -1.11
C ALA A 204 -13.93 -8.40 -1.41
N ALA A 205 -13.87 -8.77 -2.69
CA ALA A 205 -13.43 -10.11 -3.11
C ALA A 205 -11.99 -10.41 -2.66
N TRP A 206 -11.10 -9.41 -2.73
CA TRP A 206 -9.74 -9.53 -2.24
C TRP A 206 -9.69 -9.75 -0.73
N LEU A 207 -10.46 -8.98 0.05
CA LEU A 207 -10.53 -9.13 1.52
C LEU A 207 -11.12 -10.49 1.93
N ASP A 208 -12.12 -10.99 1.19
CA ASP A 208 -12.65 -12.34 1.39
C ASP A 208 -11.60 -13.42 1.15
N ARG A 209 -10.80 -13.29 0.08
CA ARG A 209 -9.66 -14.19 -0.17
C ARG A 209 -8.63 -14.06 0.96
N ALA A 210 -8.28 -12.84 1.34
CA ALA A 210 -7.31 -12.56 2.40
C ALA A 210 -7.70 -13.21 3.75
N ARG A 211 -8.99 -13.19 4.12
CA ARG A 211 -9.52 -13.90 5.30
C ARG A 211 -9.24 -15.41 5.24
N THR A 212 -9.54 -16.04 4.11
CA THR A 212 -9.28 -17.47 3.91
C THR A 212 -7.78 -17.75 4.03
N MET A 213 -6.94 -16.96 3.36
CA MET A 213 -5.50 -17.16 3.38
C MET A 213 -4.88 -16.96 4.77
N VAL A 214 -5.31 -15.94 5.52
CA VAL A 214 -4.86 -15.73 6.90
C VAL A 214 -5.16 -16.94 7.79
N SER A 215 -6.33 -17.56 7.59
CA SER A 215 -6.73 -18.77 8.32
C SER A 215 -5.88 -19.99 7.96
N GLU A 216 -5.43 -20.09 6.70
CA GLU A 216 -4.62 -21.20 6.18
C GLU A 216 -3.12 -21.06 6.48
N PHE A 217 -2.57 -19.83 6.39
CA PHE A 217 -1.13 -19.59 6.50
C PHE A 217 -0.61 -19.60 7.94
N GLY A 218 -1.51 -19.45 8.92
CA GLY A 218 -1.21 -19.39 10.35
C GLY A 218 -0.53 -18.08 10.76
N ASP A 219 -0.52 -17.84 12.08
CA ASP A 219 0.10 -16.66 12.72
C ASP A 219 1.63 -16.71 12.63
N ARG A 220 2.18 -16.44 11.44
CA ARG A 220 3.63 -16.37 11.25
C ARG A 220 4.21 -14.97 11.52
N GLY A 221 3.50 -14.08 12.22
CA GLY A 221 3.97 -12.72 12.51
C GLY A 221 4.19 -11.81 11.29
N ARG A 222 3.89 -12.31 10.07
CA ARG A 222 4.19 -11.65 8.79
C ARG A 222 2.97 -10.97 8.17
N LEU A 223 1.76 -11.29 8.64
CA LEU A 223 0.52 -10.71 8.13
C LEU A 223 -0.25 -9.94 9.22
N ASP A 224 0.41 -9.57 10.31
CA ASP A 224 -0.23 -9.02 11.52
C ASP A 224 -1.03 -7.75 11.23
N ASP A 225 -0.55 -6.89 10.33
CA ASP A 225 -1.28 -5.68 9.93
C ASP A 225 -2.62 -6.03 9.24
N LEU A 226 -2.60 -7.05 8.38
CA LEU A 226 -3.80 -7.54 7.70
C LEU A 226 -4.75 -8.21 8.69
N VAL A 227 -4.24 -9.06 9.60
CA VAL A 227 -5.03 -9.67 10.67
C VAL A 227 -5.70 -8.58 11.52
N GLY A 228 -4.93 -7.59 11.97
CA GLY A 228 -5.43 -6.48 12.78
C GLY A 228 -6.46 -5.63 12.04
N TYR A 229 -6.28 -5.41 10.73
CA TYR A 229 -7.27 -4.75 9.90
C TYR A 229 -8.57 -5.56 9.83
N LEU A 230 -8.49 -6.85 9.48
CA LEU A 230 -9.65 -7.71 9.36
C LEU A 230 -10.43 -7.81 10.67
N GLN A 231 -9.75 -7.93 11.82
CA GLN A 231 -10.39 -7.91 13.14
C GLN A 231 -11.08 -6.58 13.44
N ARG A 232 -10.43 -5.44 13.16
CA ARG A 232 -10.98 -4.10 13.39
C ARG A 232 -12.28 -3.88 12.63
N TYR A 233 -12.37 -4.37 11.40
CA TYR A 233 -13.54 -4.22 10.54
C TYR A 233 -14.51 -5.41 10.63
N ARG A 234 -14.33 -6.32 11.59
CA ARG A 234 -15.19 -7.51 11.81
C ARG A 234 -15.32 -8.40 10.56
N LEU A 235 -14.20 -8.53 9.85
CA LEU A 235 -14.04 -9.40 8.70
C LEU A 235 -13.34 -10.72 9.07
N LEU A 236 -13.00 -10.94 10.34
CA LEU A 236 -12.52 -12.20 10.92
C LEU A 236 -13.44 -12.65 12.06
#